data_AF-A0A0N1M0C6-F1
#
_entry.id   AF-A0A0N1M0C6-F1
#
_cell.length_a   1.000
_cell.length_b   1.000
_cell.length_c   1.000
_cell.angle_alpha   90.00
_cell.angle_beta   90.00
_cell.angle_gamma   90.00
#
_symmetry.space_group_name_H-M   'P 1'
#
loop_
_entity.id
_entity.type
_entity.pdbx_description
1 polymer ?
#
loop_
_entity_poly.entity_id
_entity_poly.type
_entity_poly.pdbx_seq_one_letter_code
_entity_poly.pdbx_strand_id
1 'polypeptide(L)'
;MSKYECEEKYPQIYCYFQDLCDQFERLYEEDMPLFKKMSQLLAIDAQLHIIIECLPMHDGDEMIHTFGEDEFVKMVQKDKDYYYRELVGHNMNITPPWGIIYLSETSE
;
A
#
# COMPACT_ATOMS: atom_id res chain seq x y z
N MET A 1 13.34 -7.66 -8.50
CA MET A 1 12.70 -8.98 -8.51
C MET A 1 11.72 -9.01 -9.66
N SER A 2 11.79 -10.01 -10.54
CA SER A 2 10.82 -10.18 -11.62
C SER A 2 9.47 -10.66 -11.08
N LYS A 3 8.39 -10.49 -11.86
CA LYS A 3 7.03 -10.94 -11.48
C LYS A 3 7.01 -12.43 -11.07
N TYR A 4 7.71 -13.27 -11.83
CA TYR A 4 7.77 -14.72 -11.62
C TYR A 4 8.59 -15.10 -10.37
N GLU A 5 9.65 -14.35 -10.05
CA GLU A 5 10.44 -14.58 -8.83
C GLU A 5 9.63 -14.26 -7.56
N CYS A 6 8.76 -13.24 -7.61
CA CYS A 6 7.91 -12.90 -6.47
C CYS A 6 6.83 -13.95 -6.23
N GLU A 7 6.18 -14.44 -7.28
CA GLU A 7 5.13 -15.46 -7.21
C GLU A 7 5.64 -16.76 -6.58
N GLU A 8 6.87 -17.17 -6.91
CA GLU A 8 7.48 -18.36 -6.33
C GLU A 8 8.01 -18.14 -4.89
N LYS A 9 8.60 -16.97 -4.60
CA LYS A 9 9.24 -16.71 -3.31
C LYS A 9 8.25 -16.29 -2.21
N TYR A 10 7.22 -15.52 -2.58
CA TYR A 10 6.22 -14.96 -1.67
C TYR A 10 4.80 -15.06 -2.28
N PRO A 11 4.23 -16.27 -2.36
CA PRO A 11 2.95 -16.50 -3.03
C PRO A 11 1.79 -15.74 -2.39
N GLN A 12 1.77 -15.54 -1.07
CA GLN A 12 0.69 -14.83 -0.40
C GLN A 12 0.76 -13.32 -0.65
N ILE A 13 1.97 -12.74 -0.57
CA ILE A 13 2.20 -11.33 -0.90
C ILE A 13 1.87 -11.08 -2.38
N TYR A 14 2.25 -12.01 -3.27
CA TYR A 14 1.92 -11.92 -4.68
C TYR A 14 0.41 -11.97 -4.94
N CYS A 15 -0.31 -12.91 -4.32
CA CYS A 15 -1.78 -12.96 -4.40
C CYS A 15 -2.40 -11.66 -3.90
N TYR A 16 -1.96 -11.16 -2.75
CA TYR A 16 -2.44 -9.91 -2.18
C TYR A 16 -2.17 -8.70 -3.10
N PHE A 17 -1.00 -8.65 -3.73
CA PHE A 17 -0.67 -7.64 -4.74
C PHE A 17 -1.61 -7.69 -5.95
N GLN A 18 -1.90 -8.89 -6.48
CA GLN A 18 -2.87 -9.03 -7.58
C GLN A 18 -4.27 -8.59 -7.14
N ASP A 19 -4.71 -8.97 -5.93
CA ASP A 19 -6.00 -8.55 -5.38
C ASP A 19 -6.10 -7.02 -5.25
N LEU A 20 -5.01 -6.33 -4.89
CA LEU A 20 -4.97 -4.86 -4.85
C LEU A 20 -5.08 -4.25 -6.25
N CYS A 21 -4.39 -4.80 -7.26
CA CYS A 21 -4.53 -4.37 -8.64
C CYS A 21 -5.98 -4.51 -9.14
N ASP A 22 -6.59 -5.67 -8.90
CA ASP A 22 -7.98 -5.93 -9.28
C ASP A 22 -8.98 -5.02 -8.54
N GLN A 23 -8.69 -4.68 -7.29
CA GLN A 23 -9.49 -3.71 -6.53
C GLN A 23 -9.35 -2.31 -7.10
N PHE A 24 -8.14 -1.89 -7.47
CA PHE A 24 -7.88 -0.58 -8.05
C PHE A 24 -8.65 -0.41 -9.36
N GLU A 25 -8.56 -1.37 -10.27
CA GLU A 25 -9.25 -1.32 -11.56
C GLU A 25 -10.78 -1.27 -11.40
N ARG A 26 -11.33 -2.11 -10.51
CA ARG A 26 -12.78 -2.11 -10.22
C ARG A 26 -13.26 -0.78 -9.65
N LEU A 27 -12.52 -0.24 -8.69
CA LEU A 27 -12.86 1.03 -8.04
C LEU A 27 -12.74 2.23 -9.01
N TYR A 28 -11.76 2.18 -9.91
CA TYR A 28 -11.55 3.24 -10.90
C TYR A 28 -12.77 3.41 -11.80
N GLU A 29 -13.38 2.30 -12.24
CA GLU A 29 -14.57 2.26 -13.08
C GLU A 29 -15.89 2.54 -12.32
N GLU A 30 -15.89 2.46 -10.98
CA GLU A 30 -17.11 2.62 -10.18
C GLU A 30 -17.68 4.04 -10.23
N ASP A 31 -18.98 4.22 -10.47
CA ASP A 31 -19.60 5.55 -10.40
C ASP A 31 -19.88 5.94 -8.95
N MET A 32 -19.03 6.79 -8.38
CA MET A 32 -19.08 7.22 -6.99
C MET A 32 -18.50 8.64 -6.83
N PRO A 33 -18.74 9.32 -5.69
CA PRO A 33 -18.23 10.67 -5.47
C PRO A 33 -16.70 10.77 -5.63
N LEU A 34 -16.24 11.75 -6.43
CA LEU A 34 -14.83 11.90 -6.83
C LEU A 34 -13.85 11.81 -5.65
N PHE A 35 -14.07 12.58 -4.58
CA PHE A 35 -13.15 12.60 -3.45
C PHE A 35 -13.11 11.28 -2.69
N LYS A 36 -14.25 10.58 -2.60
CA LYS A 36 -14.31 9.25 -1.98
C LYS A 36 -13.57 8.22 -2.83
N LYS A 37 -13.77 8.25 -4.15
CA LYS A 37 -13.02 7.41 -5.09
C LYS A 37 -11.51 7.66 -4.97
N MET A 38 -11.10 8.91 -5.05
CA MET A 38 -9.69 9.30 -4.95
C MET A 38 -9.07 8.84 -3.63
N SER A 39 -9.77 9.01 -2.50
CA SER A 39 -9.30 8.53 -1.21
C SER A 39 -9.03 7.03 -1.21
N GLN A 40 -9.98 6.23 -1.69
CA GLN A 40 -9.85 4.78 -1.74
C GLN A 40 -8.78 4.31 -2.75
N LEU A 41 -8.67 4.97 -3.90
CA LEU A 41 -7.61 4.69 -4.88
C LEU A 41 -6.22 4.98 -4.30
N LEU A 42 -6.05 6.10 -3.60
CA LEU A 42 -4.79 6.45 -2.93
C LEU A 42 -4.43 5.44 -1.83
N ALA A 43 -5.42 4.92 -1.08
CA ALA A 43 -5.16 3.88 -0.09
C ALA A 43 -4.68 2.57 -0.72
N ILE A 44 -5.20 2.18 -1.88
CA ILE A 44 -4.73 1.00 -2.63
C ILE A 44 -3.34 1.26 -3.23
N ASP A 45 -3.14 2.43 -3.84
CA ASP A 45 -1.86 2.86 -4.42
C ASP A 45 -0.74 2.86 -3.38
N ALA A 46 -0.97 3.41 -2.18
CA ALA A 46 -0.02 3.37 -1.09
C ALA A 46 0.38 1.94 -0.70
N GLN A 47 -0.58 1.01 -0.61
CA GLN A 47 -0.28 -0.40 -0.30
C GLN A 47 0.56 -1.05 -1.41
N LEU A 48 0.22 -0.80 -2.68
CA LEU A 48 1.00 -1.29 -3.83
C LEU A 48 2.44 -0.76 -3.78
N HIS A 49 2.61 0.53 -3.48
CA HIS A 49 3.92 1.16 -3.36
C HIS A 49 4.75 0.58 -2.22
N ILE A 50 4.18 0.40 -1.02
CA ILE A 50 4.88 -0.22 0.10
C ILE A 50 5.39 -1.62 -0.29
N ILE A 51 4.56 -2.45 -0.95
CA ILE A 51 4.97 -3.78 -1.40
C ILE A 51 6.17 -3.68 -2.39
N ILE A 52 6.07 -2.81 -3.39
CA ILE A 52 7.09 -2.65 -4.43
C ILE A 52 8.41 -2.14 -3.85
N GLU A 53 8.36 -1.26 -2.84
CA GLU A 53 9.54 -0.67 -2.23
C GLU A 53 10.20 -1.58 -1.20
N CYS A 54 9.42 -2.33 -0.41
CA CYS A 54 9.96 -3.19 0.64
C CYS A 54 10.49 -4.53 0.14
N LEU A 55 9.85 -5.17 -0.84
CA LEU A 55 10.26 -6.51 -1.32
C LEU A 55 11.70 -6.60 -1.86
N PRO A 56 12.25 -5.58 -2.55
CA PRO A 56 13.65 -5.59 -2.99
C PRO A 56 14.66 -5.31 -1.86
N MET A 57 14.21 -4.84 -0.69
CA MET A 57 15.10 -4.47 0.40
C MET A 57 15.49 -5.70 1.24
N HIS A 58 16.75 -5.72 1.69
CA HIS A 58 17.27 -6.76 2.57
C HIS A 58 16.43 -6.88 3.86
N ASP A 59 16.08 -5.75 4.47
CA ASP A 59 15.31 -5.73 5.71
C ASP A 59 13.88 -6.23 5.50
N GLY A 60 13.29 -5.99 4.32
CA GLY A 60 11.99 -6.54 3.95
C GLY A 60 12.02 -8.06 3.81
N ASP A 61 13.05 -8.59 3.16
CA ASP A 61 13.26 -10.03 3.02
C ASP A 61 13.47 -10.72 4.39
N GLU A 62 14.31 -10.13 5.24
CA GLU A 62 14.57 -10.63 6.60
C GLU A 62 13.29 -10.62 7.47
N MET A 63 12.50 -9.56 7.37
CA MET A 63 11.22 -9.44 8.08
C MET A 63 10.23 -10.53 7.63
N ILE A 64 10.07 -10.73 6.31
CA ILE A 64 9.18 -11.79 5.78
C ILE A 64 9.67 -13.17 6.21
N HIS A 65 10.98 -13.43 6.18
CA HIS A 65 11.55 -14.69 6.64
C HIS A 65 11.36 -14.93 8.15
N THR A 66 11.35 -13.86 8.96
CA THR A 66 11.25 -13.96 10.42
C THR A 66 9.80 -14.08 10.90
N PHE A 67 8.89 -13.30 10.32
CA PHE A 67 7.51 -13.14 10.81
C PHE A 67 6.45 -13.74 9.87
N GLY A 68 6.82 -14.05 8.63
CA GLY A 68 5.93 -14.60 7.62
C GLY A 68 5.24 -13.54 6.76
N GLU A 69 4.70 -13.98 5.63
CA GLU A 69 4.00 -13.14 4.66
C GLU A 69 2.74 -12.47 5.23
N ASP A 70 1.99 -13.17 6.08
CA ASP A 70 0.78 -12.64 6.73
C ASP A 70 1.06 -11.38 7.57
N GLU A 71 2.16 -11.36 8.32
CA GLU A 71 2.57 -10.20 9.12
C GLU A 71 3.04 -9.04 8.23
N PHE A 72 3.70 -9.35 7.12
CA PHE A 72 4.04 -8.35 6.11
C PHE A 72 2.80 -7.70 5.49
N VAL A 73 1.79 -8.49 5.12
CA VAL A 73 0.53 -7.97 4.58
C VAL A 73 -0.18 -7.08 5.61
N LYS A 74 -0.21 -7.47 6.90
CA LYS A 74 -0.78 -6.63 7.96
C LYS A 74 -0.04 -5.31 8.13
N MET A 75 1.30 -5.33 8.03
CA MET A 75 2.11 -4.11 8.05
C MET A 75 1.73 -3.19 6.89
N VAL A 76 1.68 -3.70 5.66
CA VAL A 76 1.29 -2.93 4.46
C VAL A 76 -0.10 -2.29 4.65
N GLN A 77 -1.08 -3.05 5.15
CA GLN A 77 -2.44 -2.57 5.36
C GLN A 77 -2.53 -1.43 6.38
N LYS A 78 -1.65 -1.46 7.39
CA LYS A 78 -1.59 -0.46 8.46
C LYS A 78 -0.80 0.78 8.03
N ASP A 79 0.28 0.60 7.28
CA ASP A 79 1.23 1.68 7.00
C ASP A 79 0.85 2.53 5.78
N LYS A 80 -0.16 2.10 5.02
CA LYS A 80 -0.71 2.86 3.87
C LYS A 80 -1.12 4.30 4.23
N ASP A 81 -1.64 4.49 5.44
CA ASP A 81 -2.10 5.80 5.91
C ASP A 81 -0.92 6.77 6.15
N TYR A 82 0.30 6.24 6.23
CA TYR A 82 1.52 7.03 6.47
C TYR A 82 2.35 7.22 5.22
N TYR A 83 2.16 6.39 4.19
CA TYR A 83 3.00 6.37 2.99
C TYR A 83 3.20 7.76 2.37
N TYR A 84 2.11 8.48 2.07
CA TYR A 84 2.24 9.80 1.44
C TYR A 84 2.80 10.87 2.38
N ARG A 85 2.65 10.74 3.72
CA ARG A 85 3.32 11.64 4.67
C ARG A 85 4.82 11.44 4.67
N GLU A 86 5.26 10.19 4.66
CA GLU A 86 6.67 9.84 4.61
C GLU A 86 7.29 10.30 3.30
N LEU A 87 6.59 10.10 2.17
CA LEU A 87 7.03 10.54 0.84
C LEU A 87 7.34 12.04 0.78
N VAL A 88 6.57 12.87 1.50
CA VAL A 88 6.78 14.32 1.55
C VAL A 88 7.62 14.79 2.74
N GLY A 89 8.17 13.87 3.54
CA GLY A 89 9.04 14.19 4.68
C GLY A 89 8.34 14.86 5.86
N HIS A 90 7.03 14.69 6.00
CA HIS A 90 6.24 15.31 7.07
C HIS A 90 6.05 14.37 8.27
N ASN A 91 6.18 14.92 9.48
CA ASN A 91 5.89 14.22 10.74
C ASN A 91 4.37 14.14 10.98
N MET A 92 3.92 13.00 11.52
CA MET A 92 2.59 12.71 12.07
C MET A 92 2.01 13.76 13.03
N ASN A 93 2.86 14.52 13.73
CA ASN A 93 2.44 15.54 14.70
C ASN A 93 1.92 16.84 14.05
N ILE A 94 1.87 16.92 12.72
CA ILE A 94 1.45 18.12 11.98
C ILE A 94 0.20 17.78 11.18
N THR A 95 -0.85 18.60 11.34
CA THR A 95 -2.04 18.55 10.49
C THR A 95 -1.60 18.60 9.03
N PRO A 96 -2.01 17.64 8.18
CA PRO A 96 -1.47 17.52 6.85
C PRO A 96 -1.78 18.79 6.05
N PRO A 97 -0.77 19.50 5.51
CA PRO A 97 -0.99 20.77 4.82
C PRO A 97 -1.62 20.61 3.43
N TRP A 98 -1.70 19.37 2.91
CA TRP A 98 -1.98 19.08 1.50
C TRP A 98 -3.21 18.19 1.33
N GLY A 99 -4.01 18.48 0.31
CA GLY A 99 -5.23 17.74 0.00
C GLY A 99 -5.01 16.25 -0.28
N ILE A 100 -3.90 15.87 -0.93
CA ILE A 100 -3.60 14.45 -1.24
C ILE A 100 -3.38 13.64 0.04
N ILE A 101 -2.58 14.18 0.97
CA ILE A 101 -2.32 13.53 2.27
C ILE A 101 -3.61 13.39 3.07
N TYR A 102 -4.45 14.44 3.05
CA TYR A 102 -5.77 14.38 3.68
C TYR A 102 -6.66 13.31 3.05
N LEU A 103 -6.66 13.19 1.72
CA LEU A 103 -7.46 12.20 1.01
C LEU A 103 -6.95 10.77 1.22
N SER A 104 -5.65 10.56 1.38
CA SER A 104 -5.09 9.22 1.59
C SER A 104 -5.32 8.66 3.00
N GLU A 105 -5.67 9.50 3.97
CA GLU A 105 -5.74 9.14 5.39
C GLU A 105 -7.16 9.00 5.95
N THR A 106 -8.18 9.34 5.16
CA THR A 106 -9.57 9.31 5.64
C THR A 106 -10.07 7.87 5.80
N SER A 107 -10.06 7.41 7.05
CA SER A 107 -10.89 6.29 7.52
C SER A 107 -12.26 6.84 7.96
N GLU A 108 -13.31 6.58 7.19
CA GLU A 108 -14.69 6.51 7.70
C GLU A 108 -15.09 5.05 7.92
#